data_AF-A0A9D5ASA8-F1
#
_entry.id   AF-A0A9D5ASA8-F1
#
_cell.length_a   1.000
_cell.length_b   1.000
_cell.length_c   1.000
_cell.angle_alpha   90.00
_cell.angle_beta   90.00
_cell.angle_gamma   90.00
#
_symmetry.space_group_name_H-M   'P 1'
#
loop_
_entity.id
_entity.type
_entity.pdbx_description
1 polymer ?
#
loop_
_entity_poly.entity_id
_entity_poly.type
_entity_poly.pdbx_seq_one_letter_code
_entity_poly.pdbx_strand_id
1 'polypeptide(L)'
;MTSPAHFDDQEFDFGGGFSGTRPATIGNKRSSPDYEDGDFDNDPLGKKSKSKAEEEAASGVTTGMILSLRESLQNCKDTLDSCMNELEAAQSEIKKWRSSFQNELFIPAGTTPVPKLVINYLQALKASEESLGDQLEKAKKKEAAFIVTYAKREQEIAELKSAVRDLKAQLKPASMQARRFLLDPAVHEEFTRLKNLVAEKDKRVKELQDNIAAVNFTSQSKMGKLLMAKCRTLQEENEEIGHQASEGKMHELAMKLSLQKDQNSELRNQFEGLQKHMDGLTNDVERSNEMVFMLKNKLDEKDQEIQRLKDELQQKNSAKKGRTDDVSNARD
;
A
#
# COMPACT_ATOMS: atom_id res chain seq x y z
N MET A 1 -21.17 26.04 21.24
CA MET A 1 -20.12 26.86 20.60
C MET A 1 -20.18 26.61 19.10
N THR A 2 -20.01 27.69 18.34
CA THR A 2 -19.66 27.79 16.91
C THR A 2 -20.70 27.42 15.83
N SER A 3 -21.23 28.48 15.20
CA SER A 3 -21.90 28.52 13.89
C SER A 3 -20.97 28.12 12.73
N PRO A 4 -21.53 27.83 11.54
CA PRO A 4 -21.28 28.70 10.36
C PRO A 4 -22.56 28.90 9.51
N ALA A 5 -22.94 30.15 9.21
CA ALA A 5 -22.55 30.96 8.05
C ALA A 5 -23.43 30.70 6.80
N HIS A 6 -24.46 31.54 6.73
CA HIS A 6 -25.29 31.93 5.60
C HIS A 6 -24.46 32.25 4.34
N PHE A 7 -24.84 31.67 3.20
CA PHE A 7 -24.40 32.10 1.88
C PHE A 7 -25.62 32.38 1.03
N ASP A 8 -25.59 33.56 0.41
CA ASP A 8 -26.64 34.19 -0.37
C ASP A 8 -26.93 33.46 -1.68
N ASP A 9 -28.21 33.36 -1.99
CA ASP A 9 -28.76 33.07 -3.31
C ASP A 9 -28.45 34.26 -4.24
N GLN A 10 -27.51 34.06 -5.18
CA GLN A 10 -27.45 34.86 -6.39
C GLN A 10 -27.81 33.98 -7.59
N GLU A 11 -29.08 34.11 -7.93
CA GLU A 11 -29.75 33.65 -9.13
C GLU A 11 -29.05 34.24 -10.37
N PHE A 12 -28.22 33.43 -11.03
CA PHE A 12 -27.61 33.79 -12.31
C PHE A 12 -28.54 33.31 -13.43
N ASP A 13 -29.43 34.21 -13.87
CA ASP A 13 -30.32 34.00 -15.00
C ASP A 13 -29.53 34.07 -16.32
N PHE A 14 -29.54 32.99 -17.08
CA PHE A 14 -29.08 32.96 -18.47
C PHE A 14 -30.09 32.20 -19.35
N GLY A 15 -31.31 32.73 -19.42
CA GLY A 15 -32.32 32.34 -20.39
C GLY A 15 -32.27 33.19 -21.67
N GLY A 16 -31.65 32.68 -22.73
CA GLY A 16 -31.82 33.20 -24.09
C GLY A 16 -33.07 32.65 -24.78
N GLY A 17 -33.77 33.48 -25.56
CA GLY A 17 -34.86 33.01 -26.43
C GLY A 17 -35.62 34.13 -27.15
N PHE A 18 -35.17 34.46 -28.36
CA PHE A 18 -35.87 35.31 -29.31
C PHE A 18 -37.14 34.61 -29.84
N SER A 19 -38.24 35.35 -29.92
CA SER A 19 -39.31 35.09 -30.90
C SER A 19 -39.78 36.44 -31.46
N GLY A 20 -39.77 36.54 -32.79
CA GLY A 20 -40.11 37.77 -33.51
C GLY A 20 -41.60 37.95 -33.68
N THR A 21 -42.02 39.18 -33.96
CA THR A 21 -42.90 39.56 -35.09
C THR A 21 -42.90 41.10 -35.18
N ARG A 22 -42.41 41.68 -36.28
CA ARG A 22 -42.63 43.09 -36.65
C ARG A 22 -43.75 43.14 -37.68
N PRO A 23 -44.62 44.16 -37.64
CA PRO A 23 -44.60 45.08 -38.77
C PRO A 23 -44.83 46.55 -38.37
N ALA A 24 -44.79 47.41 -39.39
CA ALA A 24 -45.24 48.80 -39.44
C ALA A 24 -44.20 49.87 -39.05
N THR A 25 -43.45 50.23 -40.09
CA THR A 25 -42.79 51.50 -40.38
C THR A 25 -43.55 52.74 -39.86
N ILE A 26 -42.90 53.47 -38.95
CA ILE A 26 -43.14 54.89 -38.61
C ILE A 26 -41.84 55.59 -39.03
N GLY A 27 -41.79 56.52 -39.98
CA GLY A 27 -42.61 57.73 -40.06
C GLY A 27 -41.80 58.93 -39.58
N ASN A 28 -40.58 59.14 -40.11
CA ASN A 28 -39.76 60.31 -39.80
C ASN A 28 -39.66 61.25 -41.01
N LYS A 29 -40.11 62.48 -40.75
CA LYS A 29 -40.31 63.62 -41.65
C LYS A 29 -39.01 64.05 -42.32
N ARG A 30 -39.01 64.11 -43.65
CA ARG A 30 -38.20 65.05 -44.44
C ARG A 30 -39.18 65.93 -45.19
N SER A 31 -39.22 67.22 -44.83
CA SER A 31 -39.95 68.23 -45.59
C SER A 31 -39.18 68.50 -46.89
N SER A 32 -39.84 68.28 -48.02
CA SER A 32 -39.45 68.76 -49.35
C SER A 32 -40.03 70.16 -49.53
N PRO A 33 -39.31 71.15 -50.07
CA PRO A 33 -39.92 72.31 -50.69
C PRO A 33 -40.20 71.96 -52.16
N ASP A 34 -41.46 72.03 -52.53
CA ASP A 34 -41.92 72.00 -53.92
C ASP A 34 -41.90 73.44 -54.46
N TYR A 35 -41.52 73.58 -55.73
CA TYR A 35 -41.48 74.84 -56.47
C TYR A 35 -42.78 75.02 -57.27
N GLU A 36 -43.03 76.28 -57.65
CA GLU A 36 -44.13 76.84 -58.47
C GLU A 36 -45.37 77.23 -57.64
N ASP A 37 -45.98 78.40 -57.79
CA ASP A 37 -46.10 79.26 -58.98
C ASP A 37 -46.33 80.73 -58.55
N GLY A 38 -46.20 81.66 -59.50
CA GLY A 38 -46.01 83.09 -59.32
C GLY A 38 -47.15 83.89 -58.67
N ASP A 39 -46.81 85.11 -58.26
CA ASP A 39 -47.50 86.26 -58.84
C ASP A 39 -46.62 87.52 -58.77
N PHE A 40 -46.67 88.27 -59.85
CA PHE A 40 -45.99 89.53 -60.11
C PHE A 40 -46.55 90.63 -59.20
N ASP A 41 -45.70 91.48 -58.60
CA ASP A 41 -45.84 92.93 -58.79
C ASP A 41 -44.64 93.75 -58.28
N ASN A 42 -44.07 94.48 -59.25
CA ASN A 42 -43.41 95.79 -59.28
C ASN A 42 -43.47 96.65 -57.98
N ASP A 43 -42.54 97.53 -57.61
CA ASP A 43 -41.50 98.30 -58.31
C ASP A 43 -40.57 98.96 -57.24
N PRO A 44 -39.32 99.36 -57.57
CA PRO A 44 -38.30 99.85 -56.63
C PRO A 44 -38.15 101.38 -56.66
N LEU A 45 -37.60 102.00 -55.61
CA LEU A 45 -36.90 103.29 -55.70
C LEU A 45 -36.04 103.58 -54.46
N GLY A 46 -34.72 103.79 -54.65
CA GLY A 46 -33.86 104.38 -53.62
C GLY A 46 -32.35 104.20 -53.82
N LYS A 47 -31.75 104.96 -54.74
CA LYS A 47 -30.28 105.06 -54.96
C LYS A 47 -29.57 105.71 -53.75
N LYS A 48 -28.30 105.33 -53.47
CA LYS A 48 -27.16 106.26 -53.25
C LYS A 48 -25.78 105.55 -53.18
N SER A 49 -24.77 106.31 -53.55
CA SER A 49 -23.40 106.06 -54.06
C SER A 49 -22.29 105.68 -53.04
N LYS A 50 -21.22 105.03 -53.53
CA LYS A 50 -20.04 104.43 -52.83
C LYS A 50 -18.74 105.27 -52.91
N SER A 51 -17.79 105.09 -51.96
CA SER A 51 -16.44 105.69 -51.98
C SER A 51 -15.29 104.77 -51.49
N LYS A 52 -14.32 104.53 -52.40
CA LYS A 52 -12.84 104.25 -52.36
C LYS A 52 -12.08 103.54 -51.21
N ALA A 53 -12.61 103.35 -50.00
CA ALA A 53 -11.95 102.51 -48.98
C ALA A 53 -12.23 101.00 -49.19
N GLU A 54 -13.12 100.69 -50.12
CA GLU A 54 -13.47 99.32 -50.50
C GLU A 54 -12.48 98.69 -51.48
N GLU A 55 -11.54 99.38 -52.12
CA GLU A 55 -10.81 98.78 -53.27
C GLU A 55 -9.70 97.79 -52.86
N GLU A 56 -8.95 98.03 -51.76
CA GLU A 56 -7.97 97.05 -51.24
C GLU A 56 -8.64 95.94 -50.41
N ALA A 57 -9.67 96.28 -49.63
CA ALA A 57 -10.52 95.29 -48.97
C ALA A 57 -11.28 94.44 -50.00
N ALA A 58 -11.75 95.04 -51.11
CA ALA A 58 -12.37 94.32 -52.22
C ALA A 58 -11.34 93.50 -52.98
N SER A 59 -10.10 93.94 -53.20
CA SER A 59 -9.08 93.13 -53.86
C SER A 59 -8.73 91.87 -53.06
N GLY A 60 -8.58 92.00 -51.73
CA GLY A 60 -8.40 90.86 -50.81
C GLY A 60 -9.63 89.95 -50.73
N VAL A 61 -10.83 90.53 -50.69
CA VAL A 61 -12.11 89.78 -50.72
C VAL A 61 -12.32 89.08 -52.06
N THR A 62 -11.98 89.71 -53.18
CA THR A 62 -12.10 89.14 -54.54
C THR A 62 -11.08 88.03 -54.73
N THR A 63 -9.84 88.21 -54.25
CA THR A 63 -8.82 87.14 -54.26
C THR A 63 -9.24 85.97 -53.36
N GLY A 64 -9.79 86.24 -52.18
CA GLY A 64 -10.35 85.23 -51.29
C GLY A 64 -11.55 84.48 -51.91
N MET A 65 -12.43 85.17 -52.63
CA MET A 65 -13.53 84.56 -53.39
C MET A 65 -13.02 83.69 -54.54
N ILE A 66 -12.01 84.14 -55.29
CA ILE A 66 -11.41 83.33 -56.37
C ILE A 66 -10.74 82.08 -55.82
N LEU A 67 -10.03 82.18 -54.69
CA LEU A 67 -9.44 81.01 -54.03
C LEU A 67 -10.51 80.06 -53.49
N SER A 68 -11.57 80.59 -52.86
CA SER A 68 -12.70 79.78 -52.38
C SER A 68 -13.43 79.08 -53.53
N LEU A 69 -13.59 79.75 -54.67
CA LEU A 69 -14.19 79.15 -55.87
C LEU A 69 -13.27 78.10 -56.50
N ARG A 70 -11.96 78.31 -56.51
CA ARG A 70 -10.98 77.30 -56.99
C ARG A 70 -10.92 76.08 -56.08
N GLU A 71 -10.93 76.29 -54.76
CA GLU A 71 -11.00 75.22 -53.78
C GLU A 71 -12.32 74.46 -53.89
N SER A 72 -13.45 75.17 -54.05
CA SER A 72 -14.76 74.56 -54.30
C SER A 72 -14.78 73.78 -55.63
N LEU A 73 -14.19 74.32 -56.70
CA LEU A 73 -14.07 73.63 -57.98
C LEU A 73 -13.19 72.38 -57.88
N GLN A 74 -12.07 72.47 -57.13
CA GLN A 74 -11.19 71.34 -56.90
C GLN A 74 -11.89 70.26 -56.06
N ASN A 75 -12.60 70.64 -54.99
CA ASN A 75 -13.42 69.73 -54.22
C ASN A 75 -14.53 69.08 -55.08
N CYS A 76 -15.18 69.84 -55.98
CA CYS A 76 -16.15 69.30 -56.93
C CYS A 76 -15.51 68.29 -57.89
N LYS A 77 -14.25 68.50 -58.28
CA LYS A 77 -13.50 67.58 -59.14
C LYS A 77 -13.10 66.30 -58.40
N ASP A 78 -12.57 66.43 -57.18
CA ASP A 78 -12.17 65.29 -56.37
C ASP A 78 -13.38 64.42 -55.97
N THR A 79 -14.53 65.06 -55.70
CA THR A 79 -15.80 64.34 -55.47
C THR A 79 -16.31 63.65 -56.73
N LEU A 80 -16.14 64.25 -57.91
CA LEU A 80 -16.48 63.59 -59.18
C LEU A 80 -15.60 62.36 -59.41
N ASP A 81 -14.29 62.46 -59.19
CA ASP A 81 -13.36 61.35 -59.34
C ASP A 81 -13.67 60.21 -58.34
N SER A 82 -14.03 60.55 -57.10
CA SER A 82 -14.53 59.57 -56.11
C SER A 82 -15.81 58.87 -56.58
N CYS A 83 -16.79 59.64 -57.07
CA CYS A 83 -18.03 59.09 -57.61
C CYS A 83 -17.79 58.17 -58.82
N MET A 84 -16.83 58.51 -59.69
CA MET A 84 -16.47 57.66 -60.82
C MET A 84 -15.84 56.34 -60.36
N ASN A 85 -14.96 56.37 -59.35
CA ASN A 85 -14.36 55.16 -58.78
C ASN A 85 -15.41 54.28 -58.08
N GLU A 86 -16.33 54.88 -57.32
CA GLU A 86 -17.44 54.17 -56.69
C GLU A 86 -18.37 53.52 -57.73
N LEU A 87 -18.63 54.21 -58.85
CA LEU A 87 -19.41 53.68 -59.96
C LEU A 87 -18.72 52.47 -60.60
N GLU A 88 -17.41 52.55 -60.86
CA GLU A 88 -16.64 51.43 -61.41
C GLU A 88 -16.60 50.24 -60.45
N ALA A 89 -16.40 50.49 -59.15
CA ALA A 89 -16.46 49.46 -58.12
C ALA A 89 -17.83 48.77 -58.09
N ALA A 90 -18.93 49.53 -58.11
CA ALA A 90 -20.28 49.00 -58.16
C ALA A 90 -20.55 48.20 -59.45
N GLN A 91 -20.03 48.65 -60.60
CA GLN A 91 -20.13 47.90 -61.86
C GLN A 91 -19.38 46.56 -61.80
N SER A 92 -18.17 46.56 -61.21
CA SER A 92 -17.37 45.34 -61.02
C SER A 92 -18.09 44.34 -60.10
N GLU A 93 -18.76 44.85 -59.05
CA GLU A 93 -19.51 44.04 -58.12
C GLU A 93 -20.75 43.44 -58.78
N ILE A 94 -21.52 44.24 -59.53
CA ILE A 94 -22.66 43.75 -60.34
C ILE A 94 -22.21 42.66 -61.30
N LYS A 95 -21.07 42.82 -61.97
CA LYS A 95 -20.51 41.81 -62.86
C LYS A 95 -20.17 40.52 -62.11
N LYS A 96 -19.57 40.63 -60.93
CA LYS A 96 -19.27 39.48 -60.06
C LYS A 96 -20.54 38.74 -59.67
N TRP A 97 -21.56 39.44 -59.19
CA TRP A 97 -22.86 38.85 -58.83
C TRP A 97 -23.51 38.14 -60.03
N ARG A 98 -23.49 38.76 -61.22
CA ARG A 98 -24.01 38.15 -62.45
C ARG A 98 -23.30 36.83 -62.79
N SER A 99 -21.97 36.78 -62.70
CA SER A 99 -21.21 35.56 -62.94
C SER A 99 -21.51 34.47 -61.90
N SER A 100 -21.66 34.82 -60.62
CA SER A 100 -22.02 33.85 -59.56
C SER A 100 -23.37 33.21 -59.81
N PHE A 101 -24.40 34.00 -60.13
CA PHE A 101 -25.73 33.47 -60.43
C PHE A 101 -25.77 32.65 -61.72
N GLN A 102 -24.93 32.97 -62.72
CA GLN A 102 -24.84 32.16 -63.95
C GLN A 102 -24.27 30.75 -63.72
N ASN A 103 -23.45 30.57 -62.68
CA ASN A 103 -22.82 29.30 -62.34
C ASN A 103 -23.66 28.45 -61.36
N GLU A 104 -24.79 28.95 -60.89
CA GLU A 104 -25.62 28.29 -59.89
C GLU A 104 -26.72 27.40 -60.51
N LEU A 105 -26.89 26.20 -59.96
CA LEU A 105 -27.74 25.12 -60.49
C LEU A 105 -29.25 25.45 -60.54
N PHE A 106 -29.70 26.55 -59.93
CA PHE A 106 -31.12 26.93 -59.90
C PHE A 106 -31.56 27.76 -61.13
N ILE A 107 -30.63 28.18 -61.99
CA ILE A 107 -30.93 28.89 -63.24
C ILE A 107 -30.66 27.94 -64.43
N PRO A 108 -31.65 27.63 -65.28
CA PRO A 108 -31.44 26.84 -66.49
C PRO A 108 -30.39 27.50 -67.40
N ALA A 109 -29.45 26.70 -67.93
CA ALA A 109 -28.37 27.18 -68.77
C ALA A 109 -28.91 27.97 -69.97
N GLY A 110 -28.53 29.26 -70.08
CA GLY A 110 -28.90 30.13 -71.20
C GLY A 110 -30.03 31.13 -70.95
N THR A 111 -30.62 31.18 -69.74
CA THR A 111 -31.64 32.19 -69.38
C THR A 111 -31.09 33.32 -68.52
N THR A 112 -31.52 34.56 -68.77
CA THR A 112 -31.20 35.72 -67.91
C THR A 112 -31.84 35.55 -66.53
N PRO A 113 -31.11 35.77 -65.42
CA PRO A 113 -31.64 35.58 -64.08
C PRO A 113 -32.78 36.58 -63.83
N VAL A 114 -34.01 36.06 -63.70
CA VAL A 114 -35.18 36.87 -63.35
C VAL A 114 -35.06 37.25 -61.87
N PRO A 115 -35.01 38.55 -61.50
CA PRO A 115 -34.77 38.97 -60.12
C PRO A 115 -35.73 38.34 -59.10
N LYS A 116 -37.00 38.15 -59.48
CA LYS A 116 -38.01 37.49 -58.63
C LYS A 116 -37.67 36.04 -58.31
N LEU A 117 -37.09 35.29 -59.26
CA LEU A 117 -36.73 33.88 -59.06
C LEU A 117 -35.56 33.75 -58.07
N VAL A 118 -34.54 34.61 -58.23
CA VAL A 118 -33.40 34.69 -57.31
C VAL A 118 -33.85 35.08 -55.90
N ILE A 119 -34.71 36.09 -55.77
CA ILE A 119 -35.25 36.51 -54.47
C ILE A 119 -36.04 35.38 -53.80
N ASN A 120 -36.91 34.69 -54.54
CA ASN A 120 -37.68 33.57 -54.01
C ASN A 120 -36.78 32.41 -53.57
N TYR A 121 -35.73 32.10 -54.35
CA TYR A 121 -34.75 31.08 -53.98
C TYR A 121 -33.97 31.45 -52.71
N LEU A 122 -33.49 32.70 -52.61
CA LEU A 122 -32.80 33.17 -51.40
C LEU A 122 -33.73 33.17 -50.18
N GLN A 123 -35.01 33.51 -50.34
CA GLN A 123 -36.00 33.41 -49.27
C GLN A 123 -36.24 31.96 -48.85
N ALA A 124 -36.37 31.03 -49.80
CA ALA A 124 -36.52 29.60 -49.52
C ALA A 124 -35.27 29.02 -48.84
N LEU A 125 -34.08 29.41 -49.30
CA LEU A 125 -32.81 29.01 -48.72
C LEU A 125 -32.69 29.52 -47.28
N LYS A 126 -33.01 30.80 -47.05
CA LYS A 126 -33.03 31.40 -45.70
C LYS A 126 -34.02 30.69 -44.78
N ALA A 127 -35.22 30.37 -45.26
CA ALA A 127 -36.20 29.61 -44.49
C ALA A 127 -35.71 28.18 -44.17
N SER A 128 -35.00 27.55 -45.12
CA SER A 128 -34.42 26.22 -44.90
C SER A 128 -33.25 26.24 -43.92
N GLU A 129 -32.42 27.30 -43.95
CA GLU A 129 -31.32 27.53 -43.01
C GLU A 129 -31.86 27.75 -41.59
N GLU A 130 -32.89 28.59 -41.44
CA GLU A 130 -33.56 28.83 -40.16
C GLU A 130 -34.19 27.54 -39.62
N SER A 131 -34.87 26.76 -40.49
CA SER A 131 -35.44 25.47 -40.12
C SER A 131 -34.40 24.43 -39.68
N LEU A 132 -33.25 24.37 -40.37
CA LEU A 132 -32.15 23.49 -39.99
C LEU A 132 -31.50 23.94 -38.68
N GLY A 133 -31.36 25.25 -38.46
CA GLY A 133 -30.91 25.84 -37.20
C GLY A 133 -31.80 25.42 -36.03
N ASP A 134 -33.11 25.52 -36.18
CA ASP A 134 -34.09 25.07 -35.19
C ASP A 134 -34.01 23.57 -34.89
N GLN A 135 -33.80 22.75 -35.93
CA GLN A 135 -33.63 21.30 -35.76
C GLN A 135 -32.33 20.96 -35.04
N LEU A 136 -31.24 21.65 -35.36
CA LEU A 136 -29.94 21.50 -34.69
C LEU A 136 -30.06 21.88 -33.21
N GLU A 137 -30.73 22.98 -32.90
CA GLU A 137 -30.92 23.43 -31.52
C GLU A 137 -31.80 22.46 -30.73
N LYS A 138 -32.86 21.92 -31.33
CA LYS A 138 -33.67 20.85 -30.74
C LYS A 138 -32.86 19.57 -30.52
N ALA A 139 -31.99 19.21 -31.45
CA ALA A 139 -31.12 18.04 -31.32
C ALA A 139 -30.11 18.22 -30.18
N LYS A 140 -29.45 19.38 -30.09
CA LYS A 140 -28.53 19.72 -28.98
C LYS A 140 -29.22 19.69 -27.62
N LYS A 141 -30.43 20.23 -27.51
CA LYS A 141 -31.23 20.18 -26.27
C LYS A 141 -31.59 18.74 -25.88
N LYS A 142 -31.95 17.90 -26.84
CA LYS A 142 -32.22 16.46 -26.60
C LYS A 142 -30.96 15.71 -26.18
N GLU A 143 -29.83 15.96 -26.84
CA GLU A 143 -28.54 15.36 -26.49
C GLU A 143 -28.14 15.72 -25.05
N ALA A 144 -28.23 17.00 -24.68
CA ALA A 144 -27.96 17.45 -23.32
C ALA A 144 -28.88 16.76 -22.28
N ALA A 145 -30.17 16.62 -22.58
CA ALA A 145 -31.11 15.90 -21.72
C ALA A 145 -30.76 14.41 -21.58
N PHE A 146 -30.30 13.77 -22.65
CA PHE A 146 -29.83 12.39 -22.59
C PHE A 146 -28.55 12.24 -21.77
N ILE A 147 -27.58 13.15 -21.89
CA ILE A 147 -26.35 13.15 -21.08
C ILE A 147 -26.70 13.22 -19.59
N VAL A 148 -27.59 14.14 -19.19
CA VAL A 148 -28.03 14.27 -17.79
C VAL A 148 -28.75 13.00 -17.31
N THR A 149 -29.66 12.45 -18.13
CA THR A 149 -30.39 11.22 -17.78
C THR A 149 -29.47 10.02 -17.64
N TYR A 150 -28.49 9.91 -18.53
CA TYR A 150 -27.49 8.87 -18.53
C TYR A 150 -26.59 8.96 -17.28
N ALA A 151 -26.09 10.15 -16.95
CA ALA A 151 -25.33 10.38 -15.74
C ALA A 151 -26.12 10.01 -14.47
N LYS A 152 -27.41 10.38 -14.40
CA LYS A 152 -28.28 10.00 -13.28
C LYS A 152 -28.47 8.47 -13.17
N ARG A 153 -28.63 7.79 -14.30
CA ARG A 153 -28.73 6.31 -14.34
C ARG A 153 -27.42 5.64 -13.93
N GLU A 154 -26.28 6.17 -14.35
CA GLU A 154 -24.97 5.65 -13.92
C GLU A 154 -24.74 5.84 -12.42
N GLN A 155 -25.16 6.97 -11.86
CA GLN A 155 -25.15 7.21 -10.41
C GLN A 155 -26.04 6.19 -9.68
N GLU A 156 -27.28 5.99 -10.12
CA GLU A 156 -28.20 5.00 -9.53
C GLU A 156 -27.62 3.58 -9.59
N ILE A 157 -26.98 3.20 -10.70
CA ILE A 157 -26.29 1.91 -10.82
C ILE A 157 -25.13 1.83 -9.81
N ALA A 158 -24.37 2.90 -9.60
CA ALA A 158 -23.28 2.92 -8.64
C ALA A 158 -23.78 2.76 -7.19
N GLU A 159 -24.89 3.43 -6.83
CA GLU A 159 -25.56 3.32 -5.53
C GLU A 159 -26.16 1.93 -5.30
N LEU A 160 -26.81 1.33 -6.30
CA LEU A 160 -27.30 -0.04 -6.22
C LEU A 160 -26.14 -1.04 -6.07
N LYS A 161 -25.03 -0.83 -6.78
CA LYS A 161 -23.82 -1.66 -6.64
C LYS A 161 -23.22 -1.54 -5.24
N SER A 162 -23.20 -0.36 -4.61
CA SER A 162 -22.73 -0.23 -3.22
C SER A 162 -23.67 -0.93 -2.24
N ALA A 163 -24.99 -0.72 -2.36
CA ALA A 163 -25.97 -1.40 -1.53
C ALA A 163 -25.86 -2.93 -1.60
N VAL A 164 -25.63 -3.49 -2.81
CA VAL A 164 -25.38 -4.93 -2.98
C VAL A 164 -24.08 -5.37 -2.30
N ARG A 165 -23.00 -4.59 -2.38
CA ARG A 165 -21.76 -4.90 -1.66
C ARG A 165 -21.96 -4.90 -0.15
N ASP A 166 -22.71 -3.94 0.37
CA ASP A 166 -22.99 -3.80 1.80
C ASP A 166 -23.87 -4.96 2.31
N LEU A 167 -24.94 -5.29 1.59
CA LEU A 167 -25.76 -6.47 1.88
C LEU A 167 -24.95 -7.77 1.80
N LYS A 168 -24.06 -7.89 0.80
CA LYS A 168 -23.15 -9.05 0.69
C LYS A 168 -22.15 -9.09 1.84
N ALA A 169 -21.71 -7.94 2.36
CA ALA A 169 -20.85 -7.85 3.54
C ALA A 169 -21.61 -8.25 4.81
N GLN A 170 -22.87 -7.83 4.97
CA GLN A 170 -23.75 -8.29 6.05
C GLN A 170 -24.04 -9.81 5.97
N LEU A 171 -24.01 -10.39 4.77
CA LEU A 171 -24.19 -11.82 4.55
C LEU A 171 -22.92 -12.66 4.85
N LYS A 172 -21.72 -12.05 4.78
CA LYS A 172 -20.47 -12.67 5.27
C LYS A 172 -20.58 -12.91 6.79
N PRO A 173 -19.99 -13.98 7.34
CA PRO A 173 -20.53 -14.69 8.50
C PRO A 173 -20.39 -13.93 9.84
N ALA A 174 -21.30 -12.99 10.09
CA ALA A 174 -21.97 -12.79 11.38
C ALA A 174 -23.38 -13.45 11.40
N SER A 175 -23.74 -14.15 10.32
CA SER A 175 -25.07 -14.67 10.00
C SER A 175 -25.46 -16.00 10.66
N MET A 176 -24.59 -16.63 11.47
CA MET A 176 -25.01 -17.81 12.25
C MET A 176 -25.99 -17.45 13.37
N GLN A 177 -25.89 -16.25 13.96
CA GLN A 177 -26.81 -15.81 15.01
C GLN A 177 -28.13 -15.28 14.42
N ALA A 178 -28.09 -14.47 13.36
CA ALA A 178 -29.32 -13.94 12.74
C ALA A 178 -30.17 -15.04 12.06
N ARG A 179 -29.54 -16.05 11.44
CA ARG A 179 -30.26 -17.22 10.90
C ARG A 179 -30.82 -18.14 12.00
N ARG A 180 -30.23 -18.10 13.20
CA ARG A 180 -30.77 -18.71 14.43
C ARG A 180 -31.99 -17.97 14.99
N PHE A 181 -32.08 -16.66 14.79
CA PHE A 181 -33.25 -15.85 15.19
C PHE A 181 -34.40 -15.89 14.17
N LEU A 182 -34.12 -16.15 12.88
CA LEU A 182 -35.14 -16.22 11.81
C LEU A 182 -35.74 -17.61 11.59
N LEU A 183 -35.11 -18.66 12.11
CA LEU A 183 -35.73 -19.97 12.23
C LEU A 183 -36.37 -20.03 13.62
N ASP A 184 -37.64 -20.44 13.70
CA ASP A 184 -38.25 -20.82 14.98
C ASP A 184 -37.25 -21.70 15.76
N PRO A 185 -36.91 -21.38 17.02
CA PRO A 185 -35.91 -22.14 17.78
C PRO A 185 -36.09 -23.66 17.70
N ALA A 186 -37.33 -24.15 17.66
CA ALA A 186 -37.62 -25.58 17.49
C ALA A 186 -37.24 -26.11 16.10
N VAL A 187 -37.50 -25.36 15.03
CA VAL A 187 -37.10 -25.72 13.66
C VAL A 187 -35.58 -25.72 13.49
N HIS A 188 -34.87 -24.76 14.12
CA HIS A 188 -33.42 -24.75 14.12
C HIS A 188 -32.82 -25.96 14.83
N GLU A 189 -33.42 -26.34 15.96
CA GLU A 189 -33.01 -27.52 16.74
C GLU A 189 -33.24 -28.81 15.93
N GLU A 190 -34.39 -28.98 15.29
CA GLU A 190 -34.64 -30.14 14.42
C GLU A 190 -33.70 -30.18 13.21
N PHE A 191 -33.42 -29.04 12.57
CA PHE A 191 -32.46 -28.99 11.46
C PHE A 191 -31.04 -29.35 11.91
N THR A 192 -30.65 -28.90 13.11
CA THR A 192 -29.35 -29.25 13.71
C THR A 192 -29.30 -30.74 14.06
N ARG A 193 -30.36 -31.28 14.65
CA ARG A 193 -30.51 -32.70 14.96
C ARG A 193 -30.43 -33.57 13.71
N LEU A 194 -31.16 -33.20 12.65
CA LEU A 194 -31.14 -33.89 11.37
C LEU A 194 -29.77 -33.82 10.71
N LYS A 195 -29.10 -32.66 10.73
CA LYS A 195 -27.75 -32.51 10.20
C LYS A 195 -26.74 -33.40 10.93
N ASN A 196 -26.82 -33.45 12.26
CA ASN A 196 -25.97 -34.33 13.07
C ASN A 196 -26.26 -35.80 12.79
N LEU A 197 -27.54 -36.17 12.68
CA LEU A 197 -27.95 -37.54 12.36
C LEU A 197 -27.45 -37.97 10.97
N VAL A 198 -27.54 -37.10 9.96
CA VAL A 198 -26.99 -37.37 8.63
C VAL A 198 -25.47 -37.57 8.70
N ALA A 199 -24.74 -36.67 9.38
CA ALA A 199 -23.29 -36.81 9.53
C ALA A 199 -22.89 -38.10 10.28
N GLU A 200 -23.65 -38.48 11.31
CA GLU A 200 -23.45 -39.73 12.05
C GLU A 200 -23.71 -40.95 11.16
N LYS A 201 -24.80 -40.94 10.37
CA LYS A 201 -25.12 -42.03 9.44
C LYS A 201 -24.10 -42.13 8.32
N ASP A 202 -23.63 -41.03 7.76
CA ASP A 202 -22.56 -41.02 6.75
C ASP A 202 -21.26 -41.60 7.31
N LYS A 203 -20.90 -41.23 8.55
CA LYS A 203 -19.76 -41.84 9.25
C LYS A 203 -19.97 -43.34 9.42
N ARG A 204 -21.17 -43.77 9.84
CA ARG A 204 -21.51 -45.19 10.02
C ARG A 204 -21.47 -45.96 8.70
N VAL A 205 -21.96 -45.38 7.61
CA VAL A 205 -21.87 -45.94 6.26
C VAL A 205 -20.42 -46.11 5.85
N LYS A 206 -19.59 -45.09 6.07
CA LYS A 206 -18.15 -45.16 5.78
C LYS A 206 -17.46 -46.24 6.61
N GLU A 207 -17.72 -46.30 7.92
CA GLU A 207 -17.21 -47.36 8.79
C GLU A 207 -17.65 -48.75 8.33
N LEU A 208 -18.91 -48.94 7.93
CA LEU A 208 -19.40 -50.22 7.43
C LEU A 208 -18.79 -50.56 6.07
N GLN A 209 -18.58 -49.58 5.18
CA GLN A 209 -17.87 -49.77 3.92
C GLN A 209 -16.40 -50.16 4.16
N ASP A 210 -15.72 -49.48 5.09
CA ASP A 210 -14.36 -49.78 5.51
C ASP A 210 -14.28 -51.18 6.14
N ASN A 211 -15.26 -51.56 6.97
CA ASN A 211 -15.35 -52.90 7.55
C ASN A 211 -15.63 -53.96 6.48
N ILE A 212 -16.50 -53.71 5.49
CA ILE A 212 -16.71 -54.63 4.36
C ILE A 212 -15.43 -54.76 3.54
N ALA A 213 -14.71 -53.66 3.29
CA ALA A 213 -13.43 -53.69 2.62
C ALA A 213 -12.37 -54.47 3.43
N ALA A 214 -12.39 -54.35 4.76
CA ALA A 214 -11.54 -55.11 5.67
C ALA A 214 -11.96 -56.59 5.81
N VAL A 215 -13.24 -56.93 5.66
CA VAL A 215 -13.69 -58.33 5.62
C VAL A 215 -13.38 -58.98 4.27
N ASN A 216 -13.38 -58.20 3.19
CA ASN A 216 -12.88 -58.61 1.87
C ASN A 216 -11.34 -58.65 1.81
N PHE A 217 -10.65 -58.09 2.81
CA PHE A 217 -9.22 -58.23 2.96
C PHE A 217 -8.91 -59.68 3.36
N THR A 218 -8.42 -60.44 2.38
CA THR A 218 -7.85 -61.75 2.63
C THR A 218 -6.34 -61.58 2.75
N SER A 219 -5.73 -62.23 3.74
CA SER A 219 -4.26 -62.33 3.87
C SER A 219 -3.61 -62.95 2.62
N GLN A 220 -4.41 -63.59 1.77
CA GLN A 220 -4.00 -64.16 0.49
C GLN A 220 -4.11 -63.20 -0.71
N SER A 221 -4.86 -62.09 -0.61
CA SER A 221 -4.95 -61.09 -1.67
C SER A 221 -3.58 -60.42 -1.90
N LYS A 222 -3.32 -59.91 -3.11
CA LYS A 222 -2.05 -59.25 -3.44
C LYS A 222 -1.75 -58.07 -2.50
N MET A 223 -2.76 -57.27 -2.18
CA MET A 223 -2.65 -56.16 -1.23
C MET A 223 -2.45 -56.66 0.21
N GLY A 224 -3.15 -57.73 0.61
CA GLY A 224 -3.00 -58.30 1.94
C GLY A 224 -1.66 -58.97 2.20
N LYS A 225 -1.11 -59.67 1.19
CA LYS A 225 0.27 -60.19 1.24
C LYS A 225 1.30 -59.09 1.39
N LEU A 226 1.12 -57.97 0.67
CA LEU A 226 2.03 -56.82 0.75
C LEU A 226 1.98 -56.15 2.13
N LEU A 227 0.77 -55.94 2.68
CA LEU A 227 0.61 -55.37 4.01
C LEU A 227 1.20 -56.29 5.09
N MET A 228 0.92 -57.60 5.02
CA MET A 228 1.50 -58.57 5.95
C MET A 228 3.03 -58.66 5.84
N ALA A 229 3.59 -58.54 4.64
CA ALA A 229 5.04 -58.43 4.46
C ALA A 229 5.59 -57.17 5.14
N LYS A 230 4.94 -56.02 4.94
CA LYS A 230 5.33 -54.76 5.59
C LYS A 230 5.21 -54.83 7.12
N CYS A 231 4.15 -55.45 7.65
CA CYS A 231 4.01 -55.67 9.09
C CYS A 231 5.11 -56.58 9.64
N ARG A 232 5.49 -57.65 8.93
CA ARG A 232 6.63 -58.49 9.32
C ARG A 232 7.95 -57.71 9.32
N THR A 233 8.23 -56.96 8.27
CA THR A 233 9.46 -56.13 8.21
C THR A 233 9.49 -55.08 9.33
N LEU A 234 8.38 -54.38 9.60
CA LEU A 234 8.33 -53.42 10.70
C LEU A 234 8.46 -54.09 12.08
N GLN A 235 7.96 -55.32 12.22
CA GLN A 235 8.12 -56.11 13.44
C GLN A 235 9.59 -56.51 13.63
N GLU A 236 10.25 -56.99 12.58
CA GLU A 236 11.68 -57.33 12.56
C GLU A 236 12.55 -56.11 12.88
N GLU A 237 12.28 -54.95 12.27
CA GLU A 237 12.97 -53.69 12.55
C GLU A 237 12.81 -53.25 14.02
N ASN A 238 11.60 -53.36 14.58
CA ASN A 238 11.35 -53.03 15.98
C ASN A 238 12.05 -53.99 16.94
N GLU A 239 12.08 -55.28 16.62
CA GLU A 239 12.82 -56.29 17.38
C GLU A 239 14.32 -56.03 17.33
N GLU A 240 14.86 -55.65 16.16
CA GLU A 240 16.27 -55.27 16.01
C GLU A 240 16.62 -54.00 16.80
N ILE A 241 15.76 -52.96 16.75
CA ILE A 241 15.95 -51.74 17.57
C ILE A 241 15.92 -52.08 19.05
N GLY A 242 14.99 -52.95 19.49
CA GLY A 242 14.91 -53.43 20.86
C GLY A 242 16.17 -54.21 21.28
N HIS A 243 16.65 -55.08 20.39
CA HIS A 243 17.87 -55.84 20.57
C HIS A 243 19.07 -54.92 20.73
N GLN A 244 19.32 -54.01 19.78
CA GLN A 244 20.41 -53.04 19.82
C GLN A 244 20.35 -52.15 21.08
N ALA A 245 19.16 -51.72 21.51
CA ALA A 245 19.00 -50.93 22.73
C ALA A 245 19.33 -51.73 23.99
N SER A 246 18.95 -53.01 24.03
CA SER A 246 19.24 -53.92 25.15
C SER A 246 20.72 -54.31 25.20
N GLU A 247 21.32 -54.61 24.04
CA GLU A 247 22.74 -54.95 23.90
C GLU A 247 23.63 -53.77 24.23
N GLY A 248 23.28 -52.55 23.78
CA GLY A 248 24.06 -51.35 24.07
C GLY A 248 24.17 -51.08 25.57
N LYS A 249 23.05 -51.15 26.30
CA LYS A 249 23.04 -51.02 27.77
C LYS A 249 23.78 -52.17 28.45
N MET A 250 23.61 -53.39 27.96
CA MET A 250 24.29 -54.57 28.52
C MET A 250 25.82 -54.48 28.34
N HIS A 251 26.28 -54.06 27.16
CA HIS A 251 27.69 -53.85 26.87
C HIS A 251 28.30 -52.72 27.70
N GLU A 252 27.59 -51.60 27.87
CA GLU A 252 28.03 -50.50 28.73
C GLU A 252 28.18 -50.96 30.20
N LEU A 253 27.20 -51.69 30.72
CA LEU A 253 27.25 -52.25 32.07
C LEU A 253 28.38 -53.27 32.22
N ALA A 254 28.63 -54.11 31.22
CA ALA A 254 29.73 -55.07 31.22
C ALA A 254 31.09 -54.36 31.27
N MET A 255 31.27 -53.28 30.50
CA MET A 255 32.49 -52.46 30.53
C MET A 255 32.70 -51.80 31.90
N LYS A 256 31.64 -51.21 32.47
CA LYS A 256 31.68 -50.63 33.83
C LYS A 256 32.03 -51.69 34.88
N LEU A 257 31.48 -52.90 34.78
CA LEU A 257 31.78 -54.01 35.68
C LEU A 257 33.23 -54.46 35.56
N SER A 258 33.79 -54.54 34.34
CA SER A 258 35.21 -54.87 34.14
C SER A 258 36.12 -53.84 34.79
N LEU A 259 35.86 -52.55 34.56
CA LEU A 259 36.63 -51.46 35.16
C LEU A 259 36.60 -51.51 36.70
N GLN A 260 35.43 -51.80 37.28
CA GLN A 260 35.28 -51.96 38.73
C GLN A 260 36.04 -53.18 39.27
N LYS A 261 36.13 -54.28 38.52
CA LYS A 261 36.95 -55.43 38.91
C LYS A 261 38.43 -55.08 38.93
N ASP A 262 38.90 -54.33 37.94
CA ASP A 262 40.30 -53.89 37.85
C ASP A 262 40.66 -52.95 39.00
N GLN A 263 39.79 -51.97 39.29
CA GLN A 263 39.96 -51.07 40.43
C GLN A 263 39.98 -51.81 41.77
N ASN A 264 39.09 -52.79 41.96
CA ASN A 264 39.09 -53.63 43.17
C ASN A 264 40.35 -54.49 43.28
N SER A 265 40.86 -55.02 42.16
CA SER A 265 42.11 -55.77 42.15
C SER A 265 43.29 -54.88 42.55
N GLU A 266 43.34 -53.66 42.03
CA GLU A 266 44.39 -52.69 42.36
C GLU A 266 44.37 -52.31 43.84
N LEU A 267 43.17 -52.02 44.39
CA LEU A 267 43.02 -51.76 45.83
C LEU A 267 43.50 -52.93 46.68
N ARG A 268 43.15 -54.17 46.30
CA ARG A 268 43.64 -55.38 46.99
C ARG A 268 45.16 -55.49 46.96
N ASN A 269 45.77 -55.24 45.80
CA ASN A 269 47.23 -55.25 45.65
C ASN A 269 47.91 -54.19 46.55
N GLN A 270 47.32 -52.99 46.63
CA GLN A 270 47.82 -51.92 47.50
C GLN A 270 47.72 -52.29 48.98
N PHE A 271 46.59 -52.87 49.42
CA PHE A 271 46.44 -53.36 50.79
C PHE A 271 47.43 -54.48 51.12
N GLU A 272 47.64 -55.42 50.19
CA GLU A 272 48.64 -56.49 50.38
C GLU A 272 50.06 -55.91 50.49
N GLY A 273 50.39 -54.90 49.68
CA GLY A 273 51.66 -54.18 49.77
C GLY A 273 51.85 -53.47 51.11
N LEU A 274 50.82 -52.77 51.60
CA LEU A 274 50.83 -52.12 52.91
C LEU A 274 50.96 -53.13 54.06
N GLN A 275 50.28 -54.27 53.97
CA GLN A 275 50.38 -55.33 54.97
C GLN A 275 51.80 -55.89 55.04
N LYS A 276 52.43 -56.19 53.89
CA LYS A 276 53.83 -56.63 53.85
C LYS A 276 54.80 -55.61 54.47
N HIS A 277 54.56 -54.32 54.20
CA HIS A 277 55.36 -53.25 54.80
C HIS A 277 55.19 -53.20 56.33
N MET A 278 53.95 -53.30 56.81
CA MET A 278 53.64 -53.34 58.25
C MET A 278 54.28 -54.54 58.95
N ASP A 279 54.24 -55.72 58.34
CA ASP A 279 54.91 -56.92 58.86
C ASP A 279 56.43 -56.71 58.93
N GLY A 280 57.02 -56.08 57.91
CA GLY A 280 58.43 -55.68 57.91
C GLY A 280 58.79 -54.75 59.07
N LEU A 281 58.01 -53.69 59.28
CA LEU A 281 58.21 -52.78 60.42
C LEU A 281 58.04 -53.50 61.77
N THR A 282 57.09 -54.43 61.87
CA THR A 282 56.87 -55.21 63.10
C THR A 282 58.09 -56.05 63.42
N ASN A 283 58.65 -56.75 62.42
CA ASN A 283 59.89 -57.52 62.58
C ASN A 283 61.09 -56.65 62.98
N ASP A 284 61.22 -55.46 62.40
CA ASP A 284 62.30 -54.52 62.76
C ASP A 284 62.15 -54.01 64.20
N VAL A 285 60.92 -53.74 64.64
CA VAL A 285 60.62 -53.37 66.03
C VAL A 285 60.94 -54.52 66.99
N GLU A 286 60.56 -55.76 66.68
CA GLU A 286 60.90 -56.93 67.47
C GLU A 286 62.42 -57.11 67.60
N ARG A 287 63.16 -57.01 66.49
CA ARG A 287 64.62 -57.10 66.47
C ARG A 287 65.28 -55.97 67.28
N SER A 288 64.77 -54.75 67.16
CA SER A 288 65.23 -53.60 67.94
C SER A 288 64.99 -53.82 69.44
N ASN A 289 63.80 -54.32 69.81
CA ASN A 289 63.47 -54.66 71.19
C ASN A 289 64.38 -55.75 71.76
N GLU A 290 64.70 -56.80 71.00
CA GLU A 290 65.67 -57.82 71.39
C GLU A 290 67.06 -57.23 71.64
N MET A 291 67.52 -56.33 70.77
CA MET A 291 68.81 -55.65 70.94
C MET A 291 68.84 -54.78 72.19
N VAL A 292 67.77 -54.02 72.46
CA VAL A 292 67.63 -53.21 73.68
C VAL A 292 67.67 -54.10 74.92
N PHE A 293 66.98 -55.24 74.91
CA PHE A 293 67.02 -56.20 76.02
C PHE A 293 68.44 -56.73 76.28
N MET A 294 69.17 -57.11 75.24
CA MET A 294 70.56 -57.55 75.35
C MET A 294 71.50 -56.47 75.88
N LEU A 295 71.34 -55.22 75.42
CA LEU A 295 72.12 -54.08 75.90
C LEU A 295 71.80 -53.78 77.37
N LYS A 296 70.54 -53.90 77.79
CA LYS A 296 70.13 -53.74 79.18
C LYS A 296 70.77 -54.79 80.09
N ASN A 297 70.77 -56.07 79.69
CA ASN A 297 71.43 -57.13 80.46
C ASN A 297 72.94 -56.87 80.62
N LYS A 298 73.61 -56.42 79.55
CA LYS A 298 75.04 -56.04 79.61
C LYS A 298 75.28 -54.84 80.53
N LEU A 299 74.37 -53.87 80.54
CA LEU A 299 74.45 -52.72 81.44
C LEU A 299 74.30 -53.18 82.90
N ASP A 300 73.33 -54.03 83.19
CA ASP A 300 73.09 -54.59 84.52
C ASP A 300 74.31 -55.42 85.01
N GLU A 301 74.92 -56.23 84.13
CA GLU A 301 76.17 -56.95 84.43
C GLU A 301 77.33 -55.99 84.76
N LYS A 302 77.48 -54.91 83.99
CA LYS A 302 78.50 -53.89 84.22
C LYS A 302 78.24 -53.11 85.51
N ASP A 303 76.99 -52.79 85.82
CA ASP A 303 76.61 -52.14 87.07
C ASP A 303 76.90 -53.05 88.27
N GLN A 304 76.64 -54.36 88.17
CA GLN A 304 77.04 -55.33 89.19
C GLN A 304 78.56 -55.42 89.35
N GLU A 305 79.32 -55.42 88.26
CA GLU A 305 80.79 -55.44 88.27
C GLU A 305 81.35 -54.16 88.91
N ILE A 306 80.80 -52.99 88.56
CA ILE A 306 81.13 -51.70 89.18
C ILE A 306 80.82 -51.74 90.67
N GLN A 307 79.68 -52.29 91.08
CA GLN A 307 79.31 -52.39 92.49
C GLN A 307 80.30 -53.28 93.26
N ARG A 308 80.66 -54.46 92.72
CA ARG A 308 81.69 -55.33 93.32
C ARG A 308 83.04 -54.63 93.46
N LEU A 309 83.49 -53.94 92.41
CA LEU A 309 84.75 -53.19 92.44
C LEU A 309 84.71 -52.05 93.47
N LYS A 310 83.58 -51.34 93.61
CA LYS A 310 83.39 -50.33 94.66
C LYS A 310 83.49 -50.94 96.06
N ASP A 311 82.83 -52.07 96.29
CA ASP A 311 82.84 -52.77 97.58
C ASP A 311 84.27 -53.25 97.92
N GLU A 312 84.99 -53.84 96.96
CA GLU A 312 86.41 -54.21 97.13
C GLU A 312 87.32 -53.01 97.44
N LEU A 313 87.08 -51.87 96.80
CA LEU A 313 87.85 -50.64 97.02
C LEU A 313 87.58 -50.07 98.41
N GLN A 314 86.34 -50.14 98.89
CA GLN A 314 85.97 -49.80 100.28
C GLN A 314 86.64 -50.75 101.30
N GLN A 315 86.67 -52.06 101.03
CA GLN A 315 87.39 -53.03 101.86
C GLN A 315 88.91 -52.77 101.89
N LYS A 316 89.53 -52.46 100.74
CA LYS A 316 90.96 -52.10 100.70
C LYS A 316 91.26 -50.78 101.42
N ASN A 317 90.37 -49.79 101.34
CA ASN A 317 90.52 -48.53 102.05
C ASN A 317 90.38 -48.69 103.58
N SER A 318 89.45 -49.54 104.04
CA SER A 318 89.34 -49.87 105.48
C SER A 318 90.53 -50.69 105.98
N ALA A 319 91.04 -51.64 105.19
CA ALA A 319 92.28 -52.38 105.51
C ALA A 319 93.54 -51.50 105.50
N LYS A 320 93.63 -50.50 104.60
CA LYS A 320 94.70 -49.49 104.63
C LYS A 320 94.61 -48.59 105.85
N LYS A 321 93.39 -48.19 106.24
CA LYS A 321 93.18 -47.35 107.43
C LYS A 321 93.62 -48.07 108.70
N GLY A 322 93.26 -49.35 108.87
CA GLY A 322 93.76 -50.19 109.97
C GLY A 322 95.29 -50.37 109.97
N ARG A 323 95.93 -50.42 108.79
CA ARG A 323 97.39 -50.56 108.69
C ARG A 323 98.16 -49.25 108.93
N THR A 324 97.55 -48.09 108.68
CA THR A 324 98.09 -46.79 109.14
C THR A 324 97.89 -46.59 110.63
N ASP A 325 96.76 -47.03 111.18
CA ASP A 325 96.47 -46.90 112.62
C ASP A 325 97.41 -47.81 113.47
N ASP A 326 97.76 -49.01 112.97
CA ASP A 326 98.76 -49.89 113.61
C ASP A 326 100.21 -49.36 113.53
N VAL A 327 100.54 -48.51 112.55
CA VAL A 327 101.88 -47.92 112.43
C VAL A 327 101.99 -46.60 113.22
N SER A 328 100.90 -45.89 113.45
CA SER A 328 100.88 -44.68 114.29
C SER A 328 100.78 -44.95 115.80
N ASN A 329 100.36 -46.14 116.23
CA ASN A 329 100.17 -46.45 117.66
C ASN A 329 101.33 -47.23 118.32
N ALA A 330 102.48 -47.33 117.64
CA ALA A 330 103.71 -47.99 118.13
C ALA A 330 104.89 -47.02 118.34
N ARG A 331 104.63 -45.69 118.31
CA ARG A 331 105.60 -44.64 118.65
C ARG A 331 104.93 -43.54 119.46
N ASP A 332 104.73 -43.81 120.74
CA ASP A 332 104.94 -42.85 121.84
C ASP A 332 105.02 -43.62 123.17
#